data_AF-A0A7C7RWI2-F1
#
_entry.id   AF-A0A7C7RWI2-F1
#
_cell.length_a   1.000
_cell.length_b   1.000
_cell.length_c   1.000
_cell.angle_alpha   90.00
_cell.angle_beta   90.00
_cell.angle_gamma   90.00
#
_symmetry.space_group_name_H-M   'P 1'
#
loop_
_entity.id
_entity.type
_entity.pdbx_description
1 polymer ?
#
loop_
_entity_poly.entity_id
_entity_poly.type
_entity_poly.pdbx_seq_one_letter_code
_entity_poly.pdbx_strand_id
1 'polypeptide(L)'
;MIDEKERRKRRREFYIILVAFFIVGITFLEVHLRGAESPVGSNIIFFTILNVNLILLLLLLFLVIRNLVKLMLERRKGLLGSRLRTKLVMAFILLSLVPAMLLFFISALFITRSVESWFSAQVERSLQGALEVAQLYYRDLAADTVHWSRRIATSPPSTRKGWERRRAEYGLSWVGLFDTKGKLLQRASSKDLPEDLMPPQDLAEEILKGKEATKVTPFRSGEMVWGGYGKGDRAAVAGYYVPEGVLSKMQDISKAFLDYKRSQILKRPITLNYLLLLLTITLLIIFSAIWFGLRLAKEITVPVGRLVEGTRRVAEGDLD
;
A
#
# COMPACT_ATOMS: atom_id res chain seq x y z
N MET A 1 5.85 -59.26 3.74
CA MET A 1 6.73 -58.45 4.62
C MET A 1 6.96 -57.02 4.06
N ILE A 2 5.93 -56.40 3.50
CA ILE A 2 5.92 -54.97 3.15
C ILE A 2 5.19 -54.29 4.30
N ASP A 3 5.83 -53.71 5.33
CA ASP A 3 5.01 -52.80 6.17
C ASP A 3 5.72 -51.80 7.10
N GLU A 4 6.92 -52.01 7.64
CA GLU A 4 7.42 -51.03 8.62
C GLU A 4 8.07 -49.78 8.01
N LYS A 5 8.86 -49.95 6.94
CA LYS A 5 9.55 -48.82 6.28
C LYS A 5 8.57 -47.90 5.54
N GLU A 6 7.50 -48.43 4.96
CA GLU A 6 6.48 -47.62 4.28
C GLU A 6 5.55 -46.90 5.26
N ARG A 7 5.17 -47.53 6.39
CA ARG A 7 4.38 -46.87 7.45
C ARG A 7 5.14 -45.72 8.10
N ARG A 8 6.44 -45.89 8.42
CA ARG A 8 7.25 -44.79 8.99
C ARG A 8 7.38 -43.62 8.02
N LYS A 9 7.46 -43.89 6.72
CA LYS A 9 7.52 -42.86 5.67
C LYS A 9 6.21 -42.08 5.54
N ARG A 10 5.06 -42.78 5.51
CA ARG A 10 3.72 -42.15 5.50
C ARG A 10 3.44 -41.34 6.76
N ARG A 11 3.88 -41.80 7.93
CA ARG A 11 3.75 -41.01 9.19
C ARG A 11 4.57 -39.72 9.12
N ARG A 12 5.80 -39.76 8.61
CA ARG A 12 6.64 -38.57 8.47
C ARG A 12 6.02 -37.55 7.49
N GLU A 13 5.45 -38.04 6.40
CA GLU A 13 4.71 -37.24 5.43
C GLU A 13 3.45 -36.59 6.06
N PHE A 14 2.70 -37.34 6.86
CA PHE A 14 1.55 -36.83 7.60
C PHE A 14 1.94 -35.75 8.63
N TYR A 15 3.03 -35.96 9.38
CA TYR A 15 3.51 -34.96 10.34
C TYR A 15 3.97 -33.66 9.69
N ILE A 16 4.57 -33.70 8.50
CA ILE A 16 4.96 -32.48 7.77
C ILE A 16 3.72 -31.69 7.34
N ILE A 17 2.70 -32.36 6.83
CA ILE A 17 1.43 -31.72 6.46
C ILE A 17 0.75 -31.15 7.69
N LEU A 18 0.75 -31.88 8.80
CA LEU A 18 0.13 -31.46 10.06
C LEU A 18 0.86 -30.26 10.69
N VAL A 19 2.19 -30.23 10.64
CA VAL A 19 3.00 -29.08 11.09
C VAL A 19 2.78 -27.87 10.19
N ALA A 20 2.70 -28.05 8.86
CA ALA A 20 2.36 -26.96 7.95
C ALA A 20 0.98 -26.36 8.27
N PHE A 21 -0.02 -27.21 8.49
CA PHE A 21 -1.38 -26.79 8.89
C PHE A 21 -1.39 -26.11 10.26
N PHE A 22 -0.56 -26.59 11.19
CA PHE A 22 -0.44 -26.03 12.54
C PHE A 22 0.23 -24.65 12.53
N ILE A 23 1.30 -24.47 11.76
CA ILE A 23 1.94 -23.15 11.56
C ILE A 23 0.92 -22.18 11.00
N VAL A 24 0.15 -22.57 9.97
CA VAL A 24 -0.92 -21.75 9.39
C VAL A 24 -2.01 -21.41 10.41
N GLY A 25 -2.44 -22.38 11.23
CA GLY A 25 -3.43 -22.15 12.28
C GLY A 25 -2.96 -21.12 13.30
N ILE A 26 -1.67 -21.14 13.67
CA ILE A 26 -1.06 -20.14 14.54
C ILE A 26 -1.04 -18.77 13.88
N THR A 27 -0.63 -18.66 12.60
CA THR A 27 -0.64 -17.37 11.89
C THR A 27 -2.05 -16.80 11.76
N PHE A 28 -3.04 -17.65 11.50
CA PHE A 28 -4.45 -17.26 11.43
C PHE A 28 -4.95 -16.73 12.78
N LEU A 29 -4.62 -17.44 13.87
CA LEU A 29 -5.01 -17.04 15.22
C LEU A 29 -4.31 -15.75 15.66
N GLU A 30 -3.02 -15.58 15.36
CA GLU A 30 -2.27 -14.35 15.67
C GLU A 30 -2.84 -13.12 14.96
N VAL A 31 -3.22 -13.25 13.69
CA VAL A 31 -3.83 -12.17 12.90
C VAL A 31 -5.24 -11.85 13.41
N HIS A 32 -6.04 -12.86 13.77
CA HIS A 32 -7.41 -12.65 14.22
C HIS A 32 -7.48 -12.06 15.65
N LEU A 33 -6.61 -12.53 16.55
CA LEU A 33 -6.54 -12.03 17.93
C LEU A 33 -5.95 -10.61 18.01
N ARG A 34 -4.99 -10.26 17.14
CA ARG A 34 -4.41 -8.90 17.07
C ARG A 34 -5.17 -7.95 16.14
N GLY A 35 -6.18 -8.45 15.43
CA GLY A 35 -6.95 -7.73 14.42
C GLY A 35 -7.88 -6.64 14.95
N ALA A 36 -8.14 -6.60 16.27
CA ALA A 36 -9.06 -5.63 16.87
C ALA A 36 -8.47 -4.22 17.07
N GLU A 37 -7.13 -4.07 17.11
CA GLU A 37 -6.47 -2.78 17.45
C GLU A 37 -5.54 -2.23 16.37
N SER A 38 -5.23 -3.00 15.31
CA SER A 38 -4.25 -2.59 14.30
C SER A 38 -4.91 -2.09 13.01
N PRO A 39 -4.40 -1.00 12.37
CA PRO A 39 -4.79 -0.56 11.02
C PRO A 39 -4.67 -1.65 9.95
N VAL A 40 -3.91 -2.71 10.26
CA VAL A 40 -3.69 -3.89 9.44
C VAL A 40 -4.92 -4.83 9.44
N GLY A 41 -5.76 -4.77 10.49
CA GLY A 41 -6.94 -5.62 10.68
C GLY A 41 -8.11 -5.36 9.74
N SER A 42 -8.20 -4.19 9.08
CA SER A 42 -9.29 -3.89 8.14
C SER A 42 -9.18 -4.67 6.82
N ASN A 43 -8.00 -5.19 6.49
CA ASN A 43 -7.74 -5.93 5.26
C ASN A 43 -7.85 -7.45 5.47
N ILE A 44 -8.97 -7.92 6.04
CA ILE A 44 -9.26 -9.35 6.26
C ILE A 44 -9.00 -10.17 4.98
N ILE A 45 -9.45 -9.67 3.83
CA ILE A 45 -9.28 -10.32 2.53
C ILE A 45 -7.80 -10.55 2.19
N PHE A 46 -6.94 -9.56 2.41
CA PHE A 46 -5.50 -9.67 2.14
C PHE A 46 -4.88 -10.80 2.96
N PHE A 47 -5.20 -10.88 4.26
CA PHE A 47 -4.69 -11.92 5.15
C PHE A 47 -5.26 -13.30 4.84
N THR A 48 -6.54 -13.39 4.46
CA THR A 48 -7.14 -14.65 4.00
C THR A 48 -6.43 -15.16 2.76
N ILE A 49 -6.22 -14.31 1.74
CA ILE A 49 -5.51 -14.67 0.51
C ILE A 49 -4.08 -15.11 0.82
N LEU A 50 -3.37 -14.38 1.69
CA LEU A 50 -1.99 -14.71 2.07
C LEU A 50 -1.92 -16.08 2.76
N ASN A 51 -2.81 -16.36 3.71
CA ASN A 51 -2.85 -17.66 4.40
C ASN A 51 -3.21 -18.81 3.45
N VAL A 52 -4.23 -18.64 2.61
CA VAL A 52 -4.62 -19.64 1.61
C VAL A 52 -3.46 -19.91 0.64
N ASN A 53 -2.79 -18.86 0.16
CA ASN A 53 -1.63 -19.01 -0.71
C ASN A 53 -0.48 -19.74 0.00
N LEU A 54 -0.22 -19.44 1.28
CA LEU A 54 0.80 -20.12 2.07
C LEU A 54 0.50 -21.62 2.24
N ILE A 55 -0.76 -22.00 2.52
CA ILE A 55 -1.17 -23.41 2.58
C ILE A 55 -0.90 -24.10 1.23
N LEU A 56 -1.36 -23.48 0.14
CA LEU A 56 -1.20 -24.03 -1.20
C LEU A 56 0.28 -24.20 -1.57
N LEU A 57 1.11 -23.21 -1.23
CA LEU A 57 2.54 -23.25 -1.42
C LEU A 57 3.19 -24.40 -0.66
N LEU A 58 2.88 -24.57 0.62
CA LEU A 58 3.42 -25.66 1.45
C LEU A 58 2.99 -27.03 0.93
N LEU A 59 1.74 -27.17 0.50
CA LEU A 59 1.21 -28.38 -0.12
C LEU A 59 1.94 -28.70 -1.44
N LEU A 60 2.11 -27.71 -2.33
CA LEU A 60 2.82 -27.89 -3.59
C LEU A 60 4.29 -28.22 -3.36
N LEU A 61 4.96 -27.52 -2.44
CA LEU A 61 6.34 -27.79 -2.08
C LEU A 61 6.50 -29.23 -1.58
N PHE A 62 5.60 -29.68 -0.70
CA PHE A 62 5.57 -31.06 -0.24
C PHE A 62 5.41 -32.07 -1.40
N LEU A 63 4.44 -31.84 -2.29
CA LEU A 63 4.20 -32.71 -3.45
C LEU A 63 5.40 -32.78 -4.40
N VAL A 64 6.02 -31.64 -4.69
CA VAL A 64 7.23 -31.54 -5.53
C VAL A 64 8.38 -32.31 -4.89
N ILE A 65 8.70 -32.03 -3.62
CA ILE A 65 9.77 -32.73 -2.88
C ILE A 65 9.50 -34.23 -2.84
N ARG A 66 8.27 -34.65 -2.53
CA ARG A 66 7.88 -36.07 -2.50
C ARG A 66 8.13 -36.75 -3.85
N ASN A 67 7.74 -36.12 -4.95
CA ASN A 67 7.93 -36.68 -6.29
C ASN A 67 9.42 -36.76 -6.68
N LEU A 68 10.21 -35.72 -6.38
CA LEU A 68 11.67 -35.70 -6.59
C LEU A 68 12.37 -36.81 -5.77
N VAL A 69 12.06 -36.92 -4.48
CA VAL A 69 12.64 -37.95 -3.60
C VAL A 69 12.27 -39.35 -4.09
N LYS A 70 11.02 -39.58 -4.51
CA LYS A 70 10.59 -40.87 -5.08
C LYS A 70 11.42 -41.24 -6.31
N LEU A 71 11.58 -40.30 -7.25
CA LEU A 71 12.36 -40.49 -8.47
C LEU A 71 13.83 -40.85 -8.16
N MET A 72 14.46 -40.15 -7.21
CA MET A 72 15.84 -40.42 -6.81
C MET A 72 16.01 -41.78 -6.13
N LEU A 73 15.05 -42.19 -5.31
CA LEU A 73 15.08 -43.48 -4.61
C LEU A 73 14.82 -44.66 -5.55
N GLU A 74 13.91 -44.54 -6.52
CA GLU A 74 13.65 -45.59 -7.52
C GLU A 74 14.89 -45.86 -8.39
N ARG A 75 15.65 -44.81 -8.74
CA ARG A 75 16.93 -44.94 -9.45
C ARG A 75 17.94 -45.79 -8.67
N ARG A 76 18.01 -45.65 -7.34
CA ARG A 76 18.94 -46.42 -6.49
C ARG A 76 18.55 -47.89 -6.33
N LYS A 77 17.27 -48.24 -6.49
CA LYS A 77 16.78 -49.62 -6.30
C LYS A 77 16.96 -50.53 -7.51
N GLY A 78 17.47 -50.03 -8.63
CA GLY A 78 17.93 -50.88 -9.75
C GLY A 78 16.84 -51.66 -10.50
N LEU A 79 15.56 -51.29 -10.38
CA LEU A 79 14.46 -51.96 -11.11
C LEU A 79 14.69 -51.86 -12.64
N LEU A 80 14.41 -52.95 -13.37
CA LEU A 80 14.46 -53.00 -14.85
C LEU A 80 13.68 -51.82 -15.45
N GLY A 81 14.30 -51.06 -16.36
CA GLY A 81 13.71 -49.85 -16.98
C GLY A 81 13.81 -48.54 -16.17
N SER A 82 14.26 -48.55 -14.91
CA SER A 82 14.37 -47.35 -14.06
C SER A 82 15.32 -46.26 -14.60
N ARG A 83 16.40 -46.65 -15.29
CA ARG A 83 17.38 -45.72 -15.89
C ARG A 83 16.78 -44.91 -17.02
N LEU A 84 16.02 -45.55 -17.91
CA LEU A 84 15.39 -44.90 -19.07
C LEU A 84 14.29 -43.93 -18.60
N ARG A 85 13.43 -44.38 -17.69
CA ARG A 85 12.39 -43.56 -17.07
C ARG A 85 12.97 -42.31 -16.41
N THR A 86 14.03 -42.47 -15.60
CA THR A 86 14.64 -41.34 -14.90
C THR A 86 15.29 -40.34 -15.85
N LYS A 87 15.95 -40.81 -16.91
CA LYS A 87 16.58 -39.93 -17.92
C LYS A 87 15.54 -39.07 -18.65
N LEU A 88 14.41 -39.68 -19.04
CA LEU A 88 13.30 -38.97 -19.68
C LEU A 88 12.66 -37.93 -18.74
N VAL A 89 12.37 -38.33 -17.50
CA VAL A 89 11.77 -37.43 -16.50
C VAL A 89 12.71 -36.25 -16.20
N MET A 90 14.01 -36.51 -16.01
CA MET A 90 15.00 -35.45 -15.76
C MET A 90 15.12 -34.48 -16.92
N ALA A 91 15.08 -34.96 -18.17
CA ALA A 91 15.10 -34.09 -19.35
C ALA A 91 13.86 -33.17 -19.38
N PHE A 92 12.68 -33.71 -19.07
CA PHE A 92 11.43 -32.95 -19.04
C PHE A 92 11.41 -31.90 -17.90
N ILE A 93 11.93 -32.28 -16.72
CA ILE A 93 12.09 -31.35 -15.60
C ILE A 93 13.05 -30.24 -15.98
N LEU A 94 14.23 -30.54 -16.55
CA LEU A 94 15.18 -29.49 -16.95
C LEU A 94 14.55 -28.54 -17.99
N LEU A 95 13.89 -29.09 -19.00
CA LEU A 95 13.28 -28.32 -20.08
C LEU A 95 12.21 -27.34 -19.58
N SER A 96 11.43 -27.73 -18.59
CA SER A 96 10.37 -26.90 -18.00
C SER A 96 10.87 -25.97 -16.89
N LEU A 97 11.88 -26.40 -16.13
CA LEU A 97 12.42 -25.66 -14.99
C LEU A 97 13.13 -24.39 -15.43
N VAL A 98 13.93 -24.45 -16.50
CA VAL A 98 14.70 -23.30 -17.00
C VAL A 98 13.80 -22.10 -17.31
N PRO A 99 12.77 -22.20 -18.18
CA PRO A 99 11.89 -21.07 -18.48
C PRO A 99 11.05 -20.66 -17.25
N ALA A 100 10.59 -21.61 -16.42
CA ALA A 100 9.81 -21.29 -15.23
C ALA A 100 10.63 -20.48 -14.19
N MET A 101 11.89 -20.84 -13.98
CA MET A 101 12.80 -20.12 -13.08
C MET A 101 13.19 -18.76 -13.66
N LEU A 102 13.43 -18.67 -14.97
CA LEU A 102 13.71 -17.39 -15.63
C LEU A 102 12.54 -16.43 -15.45
N LEU A 103 11.31 -16.88 -15.71
CA LEU A 103 10.10 -16.09 -15.49
C LEU A 103 9.94 -15.71 -14.01
N PHE A 104 10.21 -16.62 -13.08
CA PHE A 104 10.19 -16.32 -11.65
C PHE A 104 11.17 -15.18 -11.31
N PHE A 105 12.43 -15.26 -11.72
CA PHE A 105 13.42 -14.24 -11.37
C PHE A 105 13.10 -12.88 -11.99
N ILE A 106 12.74 -12.84 -13.28
CA ILE A 106 12.38 -11.59 -13.95
C ILE A 106 11.15 -10.97 -13.30
N SER A 107 10.11 -11.78 -13.04
CA SER A 107 8.88 -11.29 -12.42
C SER A 107 9.12 -10.85 -10.98
N ALA A 108 9.91 -11.58 -10.19
CA ALA A 108 10.27 -11.21 -8.83
C ALA A 108 11.03 -9.88 -8.78
N LEU A 109 11.98 -9.68 -9.70
CA LEU A 109 12.71 -8.42 -9.84
C LEU A 109 11.76 -7.28 -10.20
N PHE A 110 10.90 -7.49 -11.20
CA PHE A 110 9.94 -6.50 -11.66
C PHE A 110 8.95 -6.10 -10.56
N ILE A 111 8.37 -7.07 -9.85
CA ILE A 111 7.44 -6.84 -8.72
C ILE A 111 8.14 -6.04 -7.63
N THR A 112 9.34 -6.46 -7.22
CA THR A 112 10.08 -5.79 -6.13
C THR A 112 10.40 -4.35 -6.50
N ARG A 113 10.92 -4.11 -7.72
CA ARG A 113 11.24 -2.77 -8.22
C ARG A 113 10.00 -1.90 -8.42
N SER A 114 8.90 -2.47 -8.90
CA SER A 114 7.64 -1.74 -9.12
C SER A 114 7.03 -1.29 -7.80
N VAL A 115 6.96 -2.19 -6.82
CA VAL A 115 6.48 -1.86 -5.47
C VAL A 115 7.42 -0.85 -4.81
N GLU A 116 8.75 -0.99 -4.94
CA GLU A 116 9.70 0.03 -4.48
C GLU A 116 9.48 1.41 -5.12
N SER A 117 9.16 1.45 -6.40
CA SER A 117 8.92 2.68 -7.16
C SER A 117 7.68 3.42 -6.67
N TRP A 118 6.58 2.69 -6.44
CA TRP A 118 5.33 3.26 -5.89
C TRP A 118 5.50 3.83 -4.48
N PHE A 119 6.41 3.25 -3.68
CA PHE A 119 6.72 3.70 -2.32
C PHE A 119 8.11 4.36 -2.22
N SER A 120 8.51 5.09 -3.26
CA SER A 120 9.84 5.70 -3.34
C SER A 120 9.94 6.99 -2.51
N ALA A 121 11.16 7.31 -2.07
CA ALA A 121 11.45 8.58 -1.39
C ALA A 121 11.15 9.81 -2.27
N GLN A 122 11.04 9.64 -3.60
CA GLN A 122 10.63 10.72 -4.49
C GLN A 122 9.13 11.03 -4.35
N VAL A 123 8.27 10.00 -4.39
CA VAL A 123 6.82 10.17 -4.19
C VAL A 123 6.54 10.77 -2.82
N GLU A 124 7.23 10.30 -1.79
CA GLU A 124 7.13 10.84 -0.43
C GLU A 124 7.51 12.33 -0.38
N ARG A 125 8.65 12.72 -0.94
CA ARG A 125 9.10 14.12 -0.98
C ARG A 125 8.16 15.02 -1.79
N SER A 126 7.60 14.52 -2.89
CA SER A 126 6.63 15.29 -3.69
C SER A 126 5.32 15.53 -2.92
N LEU A 127 4.79 14.52 -2.22
CA LEU A 127 3.60 14.68 -1.39
C LEU A 127 3.87 15.59 -0.18
N GLN A 128 5.02 15.42 0.47
CA GLN A 128 5.44 16.29 1.57
C GLN A 128 5.61 17.74 1.11
N GLY A 129 6.28 17.97 -0.02
CA GLY A 129 6.47 19.30 -0.59
C GLY A 129 5.14 19.95 -1.00
N ALA A 130 4.19 19.19 -1.55
CA ALA A 130 2.85 19.70 -1.84
C ALA A 130 2.10 20.12 -0.56
N LEU A 131 2.21 19.32 0.51
CA LEU A 131 1.64 19.66 1.82
C LEU A 131 2.31 20.89 2.42
N GLU A 132 3.63 20.99 2.32
CA GLU A 132 4.41 22.14 2.78
C GLU A 132 4.02 23.40 2.03
N VAL A 133 3.92 23.38 0.70
CA VAL A 133 3.46 24.53 -0.10
C VAL A 133 2.05 24.96 0.29
N ALA A 134 1.14 24.02 0.55
CA ALA A 134 -0.22 24.34 1.01
C ALA A 134 -0.20 24.99 2.41
N GLN A 135 0.61 24.48 3.33
CA GLN A 135 0.76 25.07 4.67
C GLN A 135 1.42 26.46 4.61
N LEU A 136 2.43 26.63 3.77
CA LEU A 136 3.08 27.92 3.51
C LEU A 136 2.07 28.95 2.99
N TYR A 137 1.22 28.56 2.04
CA TYR A 137 0.17 29.45 1.51
C TYR A 137 -0.75 30.01 2.62
N TYR A 138 -1.25 29.16 3.53
CA TYR A 138 -2.09 29.62 4.65
C TYR A 138 -1.31 30.47 5.65
N ARG A 139 -0.06 30.10 5.92
CA ARG A 139 0.82 30.88 6.82
C ARG A 139 1.09 32.27 6.25
N ASP A 140 1.29 32.38 4.95
CA ASP A 140 1.54 33.64 4.26
C ASP A 140 0.27 34.50 4.24
N LEU A 141 -0.91 33.92 3.96
CA LEU A 141 -2.19 34.64 4.11
C LEU A 141 -2.41 35.17 5.54
N ALA A 142 -2.11 34.35 6.56
CA ALA A 142 -2.23 34.75 7.95
C ALA A 142 -1.23 35.87 8.31
N ALA A 143 0.01 35.80 7.83
CA ALA A 143 1.01 36.84 8.03
C ALA A 143 0.61 38.15 7.31
N ASP A 144 0.12 38.06 6.08
CA ASP A 144 -0.31 39.20 5.28
C ASP A 144 -1.53 39.91 5.90
N THR A 145 -2.51 39.16 6.41
CA THR A 145 -3.67 39.77 7.10
C THR A 145 -3.24 40.56 8.34
N VAL A 146 -2.27 40.08 9.12
CA VAL A 146 -1.69 40.83 10.24
C VAL A 146 -0.91 42.06 9.74
N HIS A 147 -0.08 41.88 8.71
CA HIS A 147 0.70 42.97 8.11
C HIS A 147 -0.19 44.12 7.63
N TRP A 148 -1.23 43.81 6.85
CA TRP A 148 -2.17 44.81 6.33
C TRP A 148 -3.02 45.43 7.44
N SER A 149 -3.44 44.63 8.43
CA SER A 149 -4.14 45.15 9.62
C SER A 149 -3.27 46.17 10.36
N ARG A 150 -1.98 45.90 10.54
CA ARG A 150 -1.04 46.84 11.17
C ARG A 150 -0.95 48.15 10.36
N ARG A 151 -0.86 48.10 9.04
CA ARG A 151 -0.86 49.30 8.17
C ARG A 151 -2.15 50.11 8.25
N ILE A 152 -3.28 49.43 8.41
CA ILE A 152 -4.60 50.08 8.52
C ILE A 152 -4.81 50.69 9.91
N ALA A 153 -4.42 50.01 10.98
CA ALA A 153 -4.47 50.54 12.33
C ALA A 153 -3.60 51.80 12.48
N THR A 154 -2.44 51.83 11.81
CA THR A 154 -1.51 52.96 11.85
C THR A 154 -1.92 54.15 10.96
N SER A 155 -2.52 53.89 9.79
CA SER A 155 -2.97 54.92 8.86
C SER A 155 -4.35 54.57 8.29
N PRO A 156 -5.43 54.74 9.09
CA PRO A 156 -6.79 54.41 8.64
C PRO A 156 -7.27 55.43 7.59
N PRO A 157 -7.93 55.00 6.50
CA PRO A 157 -8.57 55.91 5.56
C PRO A 157 -9.69 56.74 6.22
N SER A 158 -9.83 58.00 5.82
CA SER A 158 -10.87 58.91 6.31
C SER A 158 -12.21 58.78 5.58
N THR A 159 -12.23 58.21 4.36
CA THR A 159 -13.43 58.12 3.52
C THR A 159 -13.77 56.68 3.16
N ARG A 160 -15.07 56.37 3.01
CA ARG A 160 -15.56 55.05 2.59
C ARG A 160 -14.92 54.57 1.28
N LYS A 161 -14.73 55.46 0.31
CA LYS A 161 -14.00 55.15 -0.95
C LYS A 161 -12.53 54.79 -0.70
N GLY A 162 -11.88 55.41 0.29
CA GLY A 162 -10.51 55.08 0.69
C GLY A 162 -10.38 53.67 1.28
N TRP A 163 -11.39 53.21 2.03
CA TRP A 163 -11.46 51.85 2.56
C TRP A 163 -11.58 50.80 1.45
N GLU A 164 -12.50 51.00 0.50
CA GLU A 164 -12.62 50.10 -0.66
C GLU A 164 -11.35 50.08 -1.51
N ARG A 165 -10.70 51.23 -1.71
CA ARG A 165 -9.44 51.31 -2.46
C ARG A 165 -8.33 50.52 -1.77
N ARG A 166 -8.14 50.70 -0.46
CA ARG A 166 -7.11 49.94 0.29
C ARG A 166 -7.40 48.45 0.34
N ARG A 167 -8.67 48.08 0.53
CA ARG A 167 -9.09 46.67 0.47
C ARG A 167 -8.68 46.04 -0.86
N ALA A 168 -8.99 46.71 -1.97
CA ALA A 168 -8.65 46.23 -3.31
C ALA A 168 -7.13 46.22 -3.57
N GLU A 169 -6.41 47.26 -3.15
CA GLU A 169 -4.94 47.37 -3.28
C GLU A 169 -4.21 46.24 -2.54
N TYR A 170 -4.69 45.87 -1.35
CA TYR A 170 -4.10 44.78 -0.54
C TYR A 170 -4.68 43.40 -0.90
N GLY A 171 -5.57 43.32 -1.90
CA GLY A 171 -6.25 42.09 -2.30
C GLY A 171 -7.20 41.51 -1.24
N LEU A 172 -7.50 42.25 -0.17
CA LEU A 172 -8.28 41.77 0.96
C LEU A 172 -9.73 41.49 0.53
N SER A 173 -10.29 40.41 1.04
CA SER A 173 -11.71 40.12 0.86
C SER A 173 -12.55 40.92 1.86
N TRP A 174 -12.04 41.14 3.06
CA TRP A 174 -12.71 41.91 4.11
C TRP A 174 -11.69 42.75 4.90
N VAL A 175 -12.09 43.94 5.33
CA VAL A 175 -11.29 44.76 6.24
C VAL A 175 -12.13 45.69 7.09
N GLY A 176 -11.73 45.91 8.34
CA GLY A 176 -12.48 46.73 9.28
C GLY A 176 -11.66 47.28 10.43
N LEU A 177 -12.20 48.33 11.05
CA LEU A 177 -11.63 49.00 12.21
C LEU A 177 -12.61 48.98 13.37
N PHE A 178 -12.12 48.66 14.55
CA PHE A 178 -12.86 48.55 15.78
C PHE A 178 -12.28 49.49 16.84
N ASP A 179 -13.16 49.98 17.71
CA ASP A 179 -12.82 50.71 18.93
C ASP A 179 -12.50 49.74 20.08
N THR A 180 -11.92 50.24 21.18
CA THR A 180 -11.61 49.53 22.44
C THR A 180 -12.76 48.71 23.00
N LYS A 181 -14.00 49.12 22.75
CA LYS A 181 -15.23 48.45 23.19
C LYS A 181 -15.71 47.36 22.23
N GLY A 182 -14.92 47.01 21.22
CA GLY A 182 -15.29 46.06 20.16
C GLY A 182 -16.33 46.60 19.17
N LYS A 183 -16.64 47.90 19.23
CA LYS A 183 -17.60 48.53 18.30
C LYS A 183 -16.94 48.75 16.94
N LEU A 184 -17.57 48.25 15.88
CA LEU A 184 -17.14 48.50 14.51
C LEU A 184 -17.29 49.99 14.15
N LEU A 185 -16.18 50.63 13.77
CA LEU A 185 -16.14 52.02 13.32
C LEU A 185 -16.37 52.14 11.81
N GLN A 186 -15.62 51.36 11.03
CA GLN A 186 -15.67 51.38 9.57
C GLN A 186 -15.23 50.04 9.00
N ARG A 187 -15.75 49.68 7.82
CA ARG A 187 -15.37 48.48 7.07
C ARG A 187 -15.44 48.66 5.56
N ALA A 188 -14.83 47.72 4.85
CA ALA A 188 -14.97 47.46 3.42
C ALA A 188 -14.93 45.95 3.18
N SER A 189 -15.74 45.45 2.25
CA SER A 189 -15.80 44.03 1.89
C SER A 189 -15.93 43.85 0.38
N SER A 190 -15.47 42.72 -0.15
CA SER A 190 -15.70 42.37 -1.55
C SER A 190 -17.20 42.15 -1.80
N LYS A 191 -17.63 42.35 -3.06
CA LYS A 191 -19.03 42.21 -3.45
C LYS A 191 -19.57 40.79 -3.28
N ASP A 192 -18.68 39.79 -3.29
CA ASP A 192 -19.03 38.38 -3.21
C ASP A 192 -19.31 37.91 -1.76
N LEU A 193 -18.96 38.76 -0.78
CA LEU A 193 -19.19 38.50 0.64
C LEU A 193 -20.47 39.20 1.14
N PRO A 194 -21.25 38.55 2.02
CA PRO A 194 -22.38 39.17 2.69
C PRO A 194 -22.00 40.43 3.44
N GLU A 195 -22.87 41.45 3.41
CA GLU A 195 -22.63 42.67 4.17
C GLU A 195 -22.65 42.42 5.69
N ASP A 196 -23.30 41.40 6.23
CA ASP A 196 -23.34 41.12 7.66
C ASP A 196 -22.11 40.35 8.18
N LEU A 197 -21.16 40.00 7.31
CA LEU A 197 -19.96 39.28 7.71
C LEU A 197 -19.10 40.10 8.70
N MET A 198 -18.84 39.49 9.85
CA MET A 198 -17.99 40.03 10.92
C MET A 198 -16.90 39.02 11.29
N PRO A 199 -15.72 39.49 11.75
CA PRO A 199 -14.69 38.60 12.26
C PRO A 199 -15.15 37.90 13.56
N PRO A 200 -14.51 36.76 13.91
CA PRO A 200 -14.82 36.03 15.14
C PRO A 200 -14.65 36.91 16.39
N GLN A 201 -15.59 36.81 17.34
CA GLN A 201 -15.58 37.64 18.55
C GLN A 201 -14.32 37.44 19.39
N ASP A 202 -13.87 36.19 19.52
CA ASP A 202 -12.67 35.83 20.29
C ASP A 202 -11.39 36.40 19.65
N LEU A 203 -11.31 36.43 18.32
CA LEU A 203 -10.21 37.11 17.62
C LEU A 203 -10.20 38.60 17.96
N ALA A 204 -11.36 39.27 17.92
CA ALA A 204 -11.45 40.68 18.26
C ALA A 204 -11.01 40.95 19.72
N GLU A 205 -11.41 40.10 20.67
CA GLU A 205 -10.98 40.18 22.06
C GLU A 205 -9.47 40.00 22.25
N GLU A 206 -8.85 39.05 21.55
CA GLU A 206 -7.40 38.83 21.59
C GLU A 206 -6.62 40.04 21.07
N ILE A 207 -7.11 40.67 20.00
CA ILE A 207 -6.47 41.85 19.41
C ILE A 207 -6.60 43.07 20.33
N LEU A 208 -7.76 43.24 20.97
CA LEU A 208 -8.02 44.32 21.93
C LEU A 208 -7.14 44.22 23.19
N LYS A 209 -6.61 43.02 23.50
CA LYS A 209 -5.58 42.83 24.55
C LYS A 209 -4.18 43.29 24.12
N GLY A 210 -4.07 43.98 22.99
CA GLY A 210 -2.81 44.58 22.50
C GLY A 210 -1.90 43.60 21.78
N LYS A 211 -2.44 42.53 21.21
CA LYS A 211 -1.68 41.47 20.54
C LYS A 211 -2.05 41.33 19.07
N GLU A 212 -1.14 40.75 18.31
CA GLU A 212 -1.42 40.21 16.98
C GLU A 212 -2.08 38.85 17.15
N ALA A 213 -3.15 38.63 16.39
CA ALA A 213 -3.84 37.36 16.40
C ALA A 213 -4.28 37.02 14.97
N THR A 214 -4.28 35.73 14.67
CA THR A 214 -4.77 35.16 13.42
C THR A 214 -5.75 34.05 13.73
N LYS A 215 -6.76 33.90 12.89
CA LYS A 215 -7.73 32.83 13.05
C LYS A 215 -8.30 32.42 11.70
N VAL A 216 -8.42 31.12 11.49
CA VAL A 216 -9.09 30.56 10.31
C VAL A 216 -10.47 30.09 10.74
N THR A 217 -11.51 30.50 10.00
CA THR A 217 -12.88 30.07 10.28
C THR A 217 -13.56 29.55 9.01
N PRO A 218 -14.36 28.48 9.10
CA PRO A 218 -15.21 28.03 8.00
C PRO A 218 -16.14 29.16 7.54
N PHE A 219 -16.28 29.34 6.23
CA PHE A 219 -17.20 30.31 5.66
C PHE A 219 -17.77 29.83 4.32
N ARG A 220 -19.10 29.64 4.29
CA ARG A 220 -19.81 28.97 3.18
C ARG A 220 -19.16 27.62 2.89
N SER A 221 -18.66 27.41 1.69
CA SER A 221 -17.96 26.19 1.30
C SER A 221 -16.42 26.31 1.38
N GLY A 222 -15.90 27.49 1.68
CA GLY A 222 -14.46 27.74 1.87
C GLY A 222 -14.12 28.12 3.31
N GLU A 223 -13.04 28.88 3.46
CA GLU A 223 -12.55 29.40 4.74
C GLU A 223 -12.26 30.90 4.64
N MET A 224 -12.32 31.57 5.79
CA MET A 224 -11.81 32.93 5.96
C MET A 224 -10.57 32.87 6.83
N VAL A 225 -9.45 33.38 6.30
CA VAL A 225 -8.23 33.61 7.06
C VAL A 225 -8.27 35.03 7.57
N TRP A 226 -8.41 35.18 8.87
CA TRP A 226 -8.45 36.46 9.57
C TRP A 226 -7.11 36.75 10.22
N GLY A 227 -6.73 38.02 10.23
CA GLY A 227 -5.62 38.53 11.02
C GLY A 227 -5.94 39.92 11.52
N GLY A 228 -5.42 40.29 12.67
CA GLY A 228 -5.64 41.62 13.20
C GLY A 228 -4.54 42.13 14.10
N TYR A 229 -4.56 43.45 14.28
CA TYR A 229 -3.54 44.20 15.00
C TYR A 229 -4.18 45.30 15.85
N GLY A 230 -3.86 45.30 17.13
CA GLY A 230 -4.26 46.32 18.09
C GLY A 230 -3.20 47.40 18.23
N LYS A 231 -3.59 48.68 18.19
CA LYS A 231 -2.72 49.83 18.46
C LYS A 231 -3.43 50.86 19.34
N GLY A 232 -3.04 50.93 20.62
CA GLY A 232 -3.68 51.83 21.58
C GLY A 232 -5.18 51.57 21.64
N ASP A 233 -5.98 52.59 21.33
CA ASP A 233 -7.45 52.54 21.42
C ASP A 233 -8.15 51.97 20.17
N ARG A 234 -7.43 51.35 19.23
CA ARG A 234 -8.01 50.86 17.97
C ARG A 234 -7.49 49.48 17.60
N ALA A 235 -8.36 48.65 17.03
CA ALA A 235 -8.02 47.36 16.47
C ALA A 235 -8.41 47.31 14.99
N ALA A 236 -7.48 46.95 14.11
CA ALA A 236 -7.78 46.67 12.72
C ALA A 236 -7.81 45.16 12.49
N VAL A 237 -8.75 44.71 11.68
CA VAL A 237 -8.89 43.31 11.28
C VAL A 237 -8.99 43.24 9.76
N ALA A 238 -8.31 42.28 9.16
CA ALA A 238 -8.32 41.99 7.74
C ALA A 238 -8.63 40.49 7.53
N GLY A 239 -9.23 40.18 6.39
CA GLY A 239 -9.61 38.82 6.04
C GLY A 239 -9.43 38.51 4.56
N TYR A 240 -8.88 37.33 4.27
CA TYR A 240 -8.91 36.71 2.95
C TYR A 240 -9.93 35.59 2.91
N TYR A 241 -10.76 35.57 1.87
CA TYR A 241 -11.61 34.45 1.55
C TYR A 241 -10.82 33.44 0.71
N VAL A 242 -10.74 32.21 1.21
CA VAL A 242 -10.13 31.07 0.53
C VAL A 242 -11.27 30.18 0.02
N PRO A 243 -11.50 30.12 -1.31
CA PRO A 243 -12.57 29.30 -1.88
C PRO A 243 -12.38 27.81 -1.59
N GLU A 244 -13.50 27.08 -1.56
CA GLU A 244 -13.54 25.62 -1.36
C GLU A 244 -12.53 24.85 -2.21
N GLY A 245 -12.36 25.24 -3.48
CA GLY A 245 -11.45 24.56 -4.40
C GLY A 245 -9.97 24.55 -3.94
N VAL A 246 -9.56 25.49 -3.09
CA VAL A 246 -8.21 25.53 -2.50
C VAL A 246 -8.17 24.72 -1.21
N LEU A 247 -9.22 24.82 -0.38
CA LEU A 247 -9.37 24.06 0.86
C LEU A 247 -9.44 22.54 0.63
N SER A 248 -10.29 22.11 -0.30
CA SER A 248 -10.46 20.69 -0.65
C SER A 248 -9.14 20.09 -1.15
N LYS A 249 -8.41 20.81 -2.00
CA LYS A 249 -7.07 20.40 -2.46
C LYS A 249 -6.09 20.20 -1.30
N MET A 250 -6.09 21.07 -0.29
CA MET A 250 -5.22 20.90 0.87
C MET A 250 -5.59 19.66 1.69
N GLN A 251 -6.88 19.46 1.96
CA GLN A 251 -7.38 18.28 2.68
C GLN A 251 -7.05 17.00 1.91
N ASP A 252 -7.21 17.01 0.59
CA ASP A 252 -6.87 15.90 -0.29
C ASP A 252 -5.36 15.60 -0.25
N ILE A 253 -4.50 16.62 -0.29
CA ILE A 253 -3.04 16.45 -0.18
C ILE A 253 -2.66 15.87 1.19
N SER A 254 -3.24 16.40 2.26
CA SER A 254 -2.98 15.92 3.62
C SER A 254 -3.41 14.46 3.78
N LYS A 255 -4.62 14.14 3.32
CA LYS A 255 -5.16 12.77 3.34
C LYS A 255 -4.30 11.83 2.49
N ALA A 256 -3.93 12.23 1.27
CA ALA A 256 -3.09 11.44 0.39
C ALA A 256 -1.71 11.16 1.01
N PHE A 257 -1.10 12.15 1.69
CA PHE A 257 0.16 11.96 2.40
C PHE A 257 0.03 10.97 3.56
N LEU A 258 -1.04 11.07 4.36
CA LEU A 258 -1.31 10.15 5.47
C LEU A 258 -1.60 8.72 4.97
N ASP A 259 -2.40 8.59 3.92
CA ASP A 259 -2.73 7.30 3.30
C ASP A 259 -1.49 6.65 2.68
N TYR A 260 -0.62 7.46 2.05
CA TYR A 260 0.69 7.01 1.56
C TYR A 260 1.56 6.48 2.71
N LYS A 261 1.67 7.23 3.81
CA LYS A 261 2.45 6.82 5.00
C LYS A 261 1.92 5.54 5.64
N ARG A 262 0.59 5.39 5.75
CA ARG A 262 -0.04 4.15 6.22
C ARG A 262 0.26 2.97 5.29
N SER A 263 0.16 3.18 3.98
CA SER A 263 0.40 2.14 2.97
C SER A 263 1.87 1.75 2.87
N GLN A 264 2.80 2.66 3.18
CA GLN A 264 4.24 2.40 3.22
C GLN A 264 4.59 1.29 4.23
N ILE A 265 3.86 1.19 5.34
CA ILE A 265 4.02 0.12 6.34
C ILE A 265 3.63 -1.25 5.75
N LEU A 266 2.65 -1.28 4.84
CA LEU A 266 2.18 -2.48 4.16
C LEU A 266 3.04 -2.89 2.96
N LYS A 267 4.05 -2.08 2.58
CA LYS A 267 4.94 -2.37 1.44
C LYS A 267 5.51 -3.79 1.52
N ARG A 268 6.11 -4.15 2.66
CA ARG A 268 6.75 -5.47 2.85
C ARG A 268 5.75 -6.64 2.75
N PRO A 269 4.62 -6.66 3.49
CA PRO A 269 3.67 -7.75 3.34
C PRO A 269 3.06 -7.82 1.94
N ILE A 270 2.83 -6.69 1.27
CA ILE A 270 2.35 -6.68 -0.13
C ILE A 270 3.37 -7.33 -1.07
N THR A 271 4.64 -6.91 -1.01
CA THR A 271 5.71 -7.52 -1.82
C THR A 271 5.82 -9.01 -1.55
N LEU A 272 5.82 -9.42 -0.28
CA LEU A 272 5.89 -10.84 0.08
C LEU A 272 4.71 -11.64 -0.47
N ASN A 273 3.49 -11.11 -0.39
CA ASN A 273 2.31 -11.80 -0.91
C ASN A 273 2.43 -12.04 -2.43
N TYR A 274 2.83 -11.03 -3.21
CA TYR A 274 3.05 -11.19 -4.65
C TYR A 274 4.19 -12.18 -4.97
N LEU A 275 5.27 -12.18 -4.18
CA LEU A 275 6.37 -13.13 -4.35
C LEU A 275 5.94 -14.57 -4.01
N LEU A 276 5.15 -14.78 -2.95
CA LEU A 276 4.60 -16.09 -2.58
C LEU A 276 3.63 -16.60 -3.65
N LEU A 277 2.79 -15.73 -4.20
CA LEU A 277 1.90 -16.06 -5.31
C LEU A 277 2.68 -16.49 -6.55
N LEU A 278 3.70 -15.71 -6.92
CA LEU A 278 4.58 -16.05 -8.03
C LEU A 278 5.29 -17.39 -7.80
N LEU A 279 5.83 -17.62 -6.61
CA LEU A 279 6.47 -18.89 -6.23
C LEU A 279 5.49 -20.06 -6.31
N THR A 280 4.24 -19.85 -5.89
CA THR A 280 3.16 -20.85 -5.98
C THR A 280 2.91 -21.23 -7.43
N ILE A 281 2.80 -20.26 -8.33
CA ILE A 281 2.60 -20.50 -9.77
C ILE A 281 3.81 -21.24 -10.36
N THR A 282 5.03 -20.82 -10.03
CA THR A 282 6.26 -21.50 -10.46
C THR A 282 6.31 -22.95 -9.98
N LEU A 283 5.98 -23.21 -8.72
CA LEU A 283 5.92 -24.58 -8.18
C LEU A 283 4.81 -25.41 -8.81
N LEU A 284 3.68 -24.81 -9.16
CA LEU A 284 2.58 -25.48 -9.86
C LEU A 284 3.02 -25.92 -11.27
N ILE A 285 3.75 -25.06 -12.00
CA ILE A 285 4.33 -25.40 -13.31
C ILE A 285 5.34 -26.55 -13.16
N ILE A 286 6.26 -26.46 -12.20
CA ILE A 286 7.25 -27.51 -11.93
C ILE A 286 6.57 -28.83 -11.53
N PHE A 287 5.57 -28.77 -10.65
CA PHE A 287 4.79 -29.94 -10.24
C PHE A 287 4.10 -30.60 -11.44
N SER A 288 3.46 -29.79 -12.29
CA SER A 288 2.78 -30.27 -13.50
C SER A 288 3.76 -30.93 -14.47
N ALA A 289 4.95 -30.34 -14.65
CA ALA A 289 5.99 -30.89 -15.49
C ALA A 289 6.57 -32.21 -14.95
N ILE A 290 6.81 -32.30 -13.63
CA ILE A 290 7.24 -33.55 -12.98
C ILE A 290 6.17 -34.63 -13.15
N TRP A 291 4.91 -34.30 -12.88
CA TRP A 291 3.80 -35.24 -13.01
C TRP A 291 3.65 -35.76 -14.44
N PHE A 292 3.67 -34.86 -15.42
CA PHE A 292 3.58 -35.19 -16.83
C PHE A 292 4.79 -36.01 -17.31
N GLY A 293 6.01 -35.62 -16.93
CA GLY A 293 7.23 -36.36 -17.25
C GLY A 293 7.22 -37.79 -16.70
N LEU A 294 6.74 -37.97 -15.46
CA LEU A 294 6.57 -39.31 -14.85
C LEU A 294 5.54 -40.15 -15.60
N ARG A 295 4.43 -39.55 -16.04
CA ARG A 295 3.37 -40.24 -16.79
C ARG A 295 3.86 -40.69 -18.16
N LEU A 296 4.41 -39.77 -18.96
CA LEU A 296 4.99 -40.10 -20.26
C LEU A 296 6.05 -41.19 -20.17
N ALA A 297 6.95 -41.08 -19.19
CA ALA A 297 7.99 -42.07 -19.02
C ALA A 297 7.42 -43.45 -18.64
N LYS A 298 6.30 -43.52 -17.91
CA LYS A 298 5.61 -44.79 -17.64
C LYS A 298 4.94 -45.36 -18.90
N GLU A 299 4.27 -44.51 -19.69
CA GLU A 299 3.58 -44.89 -20.92
C GLU A 299 4.55 -45.43 -21.99
N ILE A 300 5.78 -44.90 -22.09
CA ILE A 300 6.79 -45.39 -23.03
C ILE A 300 7.58 -46.59 -22.47
N THR A 301 8.03 -46.51 -21.21
CA THR A 301 8.96 -47.52 -20.66
C THR A 301 8.27 -48.87 -20.40
N VAL A 302 6.97 -48.89 -20.09
CA VAL A 302 6.26 -50.15 -19.79
C VAL A 302 6.08 -51.04 -21.05
N PRO A 303 5.58 -50.55 -22.19
CA PRO A 303 5.49 -51.35 -23.42
C PRO A 303 6.85 -51.81 -23.94
N VAL A 304 7.87 -50.93 -23.92
CA VAL A 304 9.24 -51.28 -24.33
C VAL A 304 9.80 -52.39 -23.44
N GLY A 305 9.54 -52.32 -22.12
CA GLY A 305 9.92 -53.39 -21.19
C GLY A 305 9.26 -54.72 -21.54
N ARG A 306 7.95 -54.72 -21.84
CA ARG A 306 7.21 -55.93 -22.25
C ARG A 306 7.72 -56.52 -23.57
N LEU A 307 8.10 -55.68 -24.53
CA LEU A 307 8.69 -56.10 -25.80
C LEU A 307 10.04 -56.79 -25.60
N VAL A 308 10.91 -56.20 -24.77
CA VAL A 308 12.22 -56.77 -24.44
C VAL A 308 12.07 -58.11 -23.72
N GLU A 309 11.09 -58.22 -22.82
CA GLU A 309 10.82 -59.47 -22.10
C GLU A 309 10.18 -60.53 -23.00
N GLY A 310 9.32 -60.12 -23.94
CA GLY A 310 8.76 -61.00 -24.97
C GLY A 310 9.82 -61.53 -25.94
N THR A 311 10.70 -60.67 -26.48
CA THR A 311 11.77 -61.12 -27.39
C THR A 311 12.79 -61.99 -26.68
N ARG A 312 13.06 -61.74 -25.39
CA ARG A 312 13.92 -62.59 -24.58
C ARG A 312 13.31 -63.98 -24.37
N ARG A 313 12.02 -64.08 -24.08
CA ARG A 313 11.32 -65.38 -23.95
C ARG A 313 11.36 -66.20 -25.24
N VAL A 314 11.07 -65.56 -26.38
CA VAL A 314 11.19 -66.20 -27.70
C VAL A 314 12.63 -66.66 -27.98
N ALA A 315 13.64 -65.86 -27.60
CA ALA A 315 15.05 -66.23 -27.76
C ALA A 315 15.50 -67.37 -26.81
N GLU A 316 14.87 -67.52 -25.66
CA GLU A 316 15.09 -68.61 -24.69
C GLU A 316 14.28 -69.88 -25.04
N GLY A 317 13.52 -69.86 -26.15
CA GLY A 317 12.78 -71.01 -26.67
C GLY A 317 11.34 -71.14 -26.17
N ASP A 318 10.85 -70.15 -25.43
CA ASP A 318 9.47 -70.06 -24.97
C ASP A 318 8.62 -69.40 -26.07
N LEU A 319 7.90 -70.23 -26.84
CA LEU A 319 7.14 -69.84 -28.04
C LEU A 319 5.64 -69.63 -27.76
N ASP A 320 5.19 -69.86 -26.52
CA ASP A 320 3.83 -69.59 -26.03
C ASP A 320 3.73 -68.20 -25.36
#